data_AF-A0A0U5H3H0-F1
#
_entry.id   AF-A0A0U5H3H0-F1
#
_cell.length_a   1.000
_cell.length_b   1.000
_cell.length_c   1.000
_cell.angle_alpha   90.00
_cell.angle_beta   90.00
_cell.angle_gamma   90.00
#
_symmetry.space_group_name_H-M   'P 1'
#
loop_
_entity.id
_entity.type
_entity.pdbx_description
1 polymer ?
#
loop_
_entity_poly.entity_id
_entity_poly.type
_entity_poly.pdbx_seq_one_letter_code
_entity_poly.pdbx_strand_id
1 'polypeptide(L)'
;MTPETWFWVGAVGMALGTLLPVRDAIYNPSRRRFDAVLIGVTGIAAVAYALMAVGVGSLDVNGYTVQLARYADWLATTPLLVLYLAMLSRPGKRTYAVLVVADVVVIAAGIGAALTPAPEKWAFYAVGCVAYVALLYGLLRTLPAALGEDADPRVDATFTTLRNLTVVLWTLYPVVWLLAPTGIGVLQPEMEAIVVVYLDFISKVGFVAFAVLGADAIDRVVGATERAAPAPTTDDD
;
A
#
# COMPACT_ATOMS: atom_id res chain seq x y z
N MET A 1 18.81 -20.99 3.91
CA MET A 1 17.46 -20.86 3.33
C MET A 1 17.56 -19.90 2.17
N THR A 2 16.96 -20.23 1.03
CA THR A 2 17.01 -19.41 -0.18
C THR A 2 15.93 -18.33 -0.16
N PRO A 3 16.03 -17.25 -0.97
CA PRO A 3 15.02 -16.19 -1.03
C PRO A 3 13.58 -16.71 -1.28
N GLU A 4 13.43 -17.79 -2.05
CA GLU A 4 12.13 -18.39 -2.41
C GLU A 4 11.37 -18.89 -1.18
N THR A 5 12.08 -19.36 -0.15
CA THR A 5 11.44 -19.80 1.11
C THR A 5 10.68 -18.64 1.74
N TRP A 6 11.26 -17.45 1.73
CA TRP A 6 10.64 -16.25 2.29
C TRP A 6 9.51 -15.72 1.42
N PHE A 7 9.57 -15.92 0.11
CA PHE A 7 8.45 -15.60 -0.76
C PHE A 7 7.24 -16.49 -0.50
N TRP A 8 7.42 -17.78 -0.20
CA TRP A 8 6.33 -18.64 0.26
C TRP A 8 5.74 -18.20 1.59
N VAL A 9 6.58 -17.81 2.55
CA VAL A 9 6.12 -17.21 3.82
C VAL A 9 5.27 -15.97 3.56
N GLY A 10 5.72 -15.08 2.67
CA GLY A 10 4.97 -13.92 2.22
C GLY A 10 3.62 -14.30 1.59
N ALA A 11 3.60 -15.27 0.67
CA ALA A 11 2.38 -15.71 -0.02
C ALA A 11 1.32 -16.22 0.96
N VAL A 12 1.72 -17.11 1.87
CA VAL A 12 0.81 -17.65 2.90
C VAL A 12 0.35 -16.56 3.85
N GLY A 13 1.25 -15.70 4.32
CA GLY A 13 0.92 -14.61 5.22
C GLY A 13 -0.12 -13.64 4.63
N MET A 14 0.07 -13.26 3.37
CA MET A 14 -0.86 -12.39 2.64
C MET A 14 -2.22 -13.07 2.38
N ALA A 15 -2.21 -14.36 2.01
CA ALA A 15 -3.45 -15.12 1.82
C ALA A 15 -4.27 -15.20 3.12
N LEU A 16 -3.61 -15.45 4.26
CA LEU A 16 -4.26 -15.43 5.57
C LEU A 16 -4.79 -14.04 5.92
N GLY A 17 -4.03 -12.98 5.62
CA GLY A 17 -4.46 -11.60 5.80
C GLY A 17 -5.68 -11.20 4.96
N THR A 18 -6.00 -11.95 3.90
CA THR A 18 -7.17 -11.71 3.04
C THR A 18 -8.47 -12.24 3.66
N LEU A 19 -8.40 -13.19 4.59
CA LEU A 19 -9.57 -13.92 5.09
C LEU A 19 -10.57 -13.04 5.87
N LEU A 20 -10.07 -12.13 6.73
CA LEU A 20 -10.94 -11.28 7.54
C LEU A 20 -11.71 -10.25 6.68
N PRO A 21 -11.07 -9.50 5.76
CA PRO A 21 -11.81 -8.66 4.83
C PRO A 21 -12.82 -9.41 3.96
N VAL A 22 -12.49 -10.62 3.48
CA VAL A 22 -13.46 -11.45 2.71
C VAL A 22 -14.68 -11.77 3.55
N ARG A 23 -14.48 -12.25 4.78
CA ARG A 23 -15.56 -12.53 5.73
C ARG A 23 -16.40 -11.27 5.93
N ASP A 24 -15.77 -10.14 6.22
CA ASP A 24 -16.46 -8.91 6.57
C ASP A 24 -17.24 -8.34 5.37
N ALA A 25 -16.69 -8.44 4.15
CA ALA A 25 -17.38 -8.07 2.91
C ALA A 25 -18.66 -8.89 2.64
N ILE A 26 -18.68 -10.16 3.07
CA ILE A 26 -19.84 -11.06 2.92
C ILE A 26 -20.92 -10.71 3.94
N TYR A 27 -20.54 -10.50 5.21
CA TYR A 27 -21.50 -10.31 6.30
C TYR A 27 -21.91 -8.84 6.52
N ASN A 28 -21.16 -7.86 6.01
CA ASN A 28 -21.43 -6.43 6.19
C ASN A 28 -21.49 -5.69 4.84
N PRO A 29 -22.60 -5.80 4.09
CA PRO A 29 -22.71 -5.21 2.75
C PRO A 29 -22.47 -3.70 2.67
N SER A 30 -22.75 -2.96 3.75
CA SER A 30 -22.50 -1.51 3.85
C SER A 30 -21.01 -1.15 3.80
N ARG A 31 -20.13 -2.05 4.26
CA ARG A 31 -18.67 -1.87 4.31
C ARG A 31 -17.94 -2.45 3.11
N ARG A 32 -18.64 -3.18 2.23
CA ARG A 32 -18.07 -3.98 1.13
C ARG A 32 -17.06 -3.24 0.27
N ARG A 33 -17.21 -1.92 0.07
CA ARG A 33 -16.24 -1.11 -0.67
C ARG A 33 -14.90 -0.98 0.04
N PHE A 34 -14.89 -0.75 1.36
CA PHE A 34 -13.67 -0.71 2.17
C PHE A 34 -13.02 -2.09 2.23
N ASP A 35 -13.83 -3.12 2.47
CA ASP A 35 -13.32 -4.49 2.55
C ASP A 35 -12.74 -4.96 1.20
N ALA A 36 -13.36 -4.60 0.07
CA ALA A 36 -12.83 -4.92 -1.26
C ALA A 36 -11.43 -4.31 -1.50
N VAL A 37 -11.17 -3.10 -0.99
CA VAL A 37 -9.83 -2.49 -1.06
C VAL A 37 -8.83 -3.31 -0.24
N LEU A 38 -9.20 -3.70 0.98
CA LEU A 38 -8.35 -4.53 1.84
C LEU A 38 -8.07 -5.91 1.24
N ILE A 39 -9.09 -6.56 0.65
CA ILE A 39 -8.96 -7.82 -0.11
C ILE A 39 -8.00 -7.63 -1.28
N GLY A 40 -8.12 -6.52 -2.01
CA GLY A 40 -7.23 -6.20 -3.12
C GLY A 40 -5.77 -6.10 -2.68
N VAL A 41 -5.50 -5.41 -1.57
CA VAL A 41 -4.14 -5.22 -1.03
C VAL A 41 -3.47 -6.56 -0.71
N THR A 42 -4.09 -7.41 0.11
CA THR A 42 -3.47 -8.67 0.54
C THR A 42 -3.61 -9.77 -0.51
N GLY A 43 -4.70 -9.80 -1.27
CA GLY A 43 -4.91 -10.79 -2.33
C GLY A 43 -3.93 -10.64 -3.49
N ILE A 44 -3.71 -9.41 -3.98
CA ILE A 44 -2.73 -9.14 -5.05
C ILE A 44 -1.31 -9.48 -4.56
N ALA A 45 -0.96 -9.04 -3.35
CA ALA A 45 0.34 -9.35 -2.76
C ALA A 45 0.56 -10.87 -2.60
N ALA A 46 -0.47 -11.62 -2.19
CA ALA A 46 -0.38 -13.09 -2.10
C ALA A 46 -0.02 -13.73 -3.43
N VAL A 47 -0.67 -13.30 -4.52
CA VAL A 47 -0.39 -13.78 -5.88
C VAL A 47 1.04 -13.40 -6.29
N ALA A 48 1.45 -12.15 -6.11
CA ALA A 48 2.79 -11.70 -6.48
C ALA A 48 3.89 -12.44 -5.71
N TYR A 49 3.68 -12.72 -4.42
CA TYR A 49 4.59 -13.53 -3.62
C TYR A 49 4.66 -14.98 -4.11
N ALA A 50 3.53 -15.59 -4.48
CA ALA A 50 3.52 -16.93 -5.07
C ALA A 50 4.26 -16.95 -6.41
N LEU A 51 4.10 -15.93 -7.26
CA LEU A 51 4.84 -15.79 -8.51
C LEU A 51 6.35 -15.70 -8.28
N MET A 52 6.80 -14.84 -7.36
CA MET A 52 8.21 -14.76 -6.99
C MET A 52 8.76 -16.08 -6.43
N ALA A 53 7.96 -16.80 -5.64
CA ALA A 53 8.35 -18.07 -5.03
C ALA A 53 8.58 -19.19 -6.07
N VAL A 54 7.92 -19.12 -7.22
CA VAL A 54 8.12 -20.05 -8.35
C VAL A 54 9.07 -19.48 -9.42
N GLY A 55 9.72 -18.33 -9.15
CA GLY A 55 10.67 -17.69 -10.06
C GLY A 55 10.07 -16.87 -11.20
N VAL A 56 8.75 -16.63 -11.20
CA VAL A 56 8.09 -15.79 -12.22
C VAL A 56 8.30 -14.32 -11.89
N GLY A 57 8.75 -13.56 -12.89
CA GLY A 57 9.01 -12.13 -12.75
C GLY A 57 10.38 -11.82 -12.14
N SER A 58 11.31 -12.77 -12.08
CA SER A 58 12.71 -12.52 -11.74
C SER A 58 13.50 -12.13 -12.98
N LEU A 59 14.32 -11.08 -12.91
CA LEU A 59 15.18 -10.62 -14.01
C LEU A 59 16.59 -10.32 -13.50
N ASP A 60 17.60 -10.94 -14.09
CA ASP A 60 18.99 -10.65 -13.76
C ASP A 60 19.48 -9.38 -14.46
N VAL A 61 20.04 -8.46 -13.67
CA VAL A 61 20.57 -7.18 -14.12
C VAL A 61 21.94 -7.00 -13.48
N ASN A 62 23.01 -7.02 -14.28
CA ASN A 62 24.38 -6.72 -13.84
C ASN A 62 24.82 -7.45 -12.54
N GLY A 63 24.48 -8.74 -12.41
CA GLY A 63 24.92 -9.57 -11.28
C GLY A 63 24.03 -9.52 -10.03
N TYR A 64 22.88 -8.86 -10.08
CA TYR A 64 21.81 -8.96 -9.08
C TYR A 64 20.48 -9.33 -9.75
N THR A 65 19.55 -9.88 -8.98
CA THR A 65 18.22 -10.28 -9.46
C THR A 65 17.17 -9.27 -9.03
N VAL A 66 16.39 -8.77 -9.98
CA VAL A 66 15.28 -7.85 -9.78
C VAL A 66 13.96 -8.61 -9.83
N GLN A 67 13.17 -8.51 -8.76
CA GLN A 67 11.84 -9.12 -8.70
C GLN A 67 10.77 -8.19 -9.30
N LEU A 68 10.56 -8.23 -10.61
CA LEU A 68 9.53 -7.44 -11.32
C LEU A 68 8.12 -7.72 -10.78
N ALA A 69 7.82 -8.95 -10.36
CA ALA A 69 6.54 -9.29 -9.73
C ALA A 69 6.27 -8.46 -8.45
N ARG A 70 7.33 -8.08 -7.71
CA ARG A 70 7.22 -7.19 -6.54
C ARG A 70 6.83 -5.77 -6.94
N TYR A 71 7.46 -5.22 -7.97
CA TYR A 71 7.12 -3.89 -8.45
C TYR A 71 5.70 -3.84 -9.06
N ALA A 72 5.25 -4.94 -9.68
CA ALA A 72 3.88 -5.08 -10.15
C ALA A 72 2.86 -5.16 -8.99
N ASP A 73 3.18 -5.88 -7.90
CA ASP A 73 2.41 -5.82 -6.64
C ASP A 73 2.32 -4.38 -6.16
N TRP A 74 3.45 -3.71 -5.97
CA TRP A 74 3.47 -2.36 -5.41
C TRP A 74 2.68 -1.38 -6.29
N LEU A 75 2.86 -1.39 -7.61
CA LEU A 75 2.07 -0.55 -8.54
C LEU A 75 0.55 -0.71 -8.39
N ALA A 76 0.08 -1.88 -7.92
CA ALA A 76 -1.34 -2.14 -7.70
C ALA A 76 -1.76 -1.89 -6.24
N THR A 77 -0.96 -2.27 -5.25
CA THR A 77 -1.36 -2.29 -3.85
C THR A 77 -1.05 -0.99 -3.12
N THR A 78 0.00 -0.24 -3.50
CA THR A 78 0.28 1.06 -2.89
C THR A 78 -0.80 2.11 -3.20
N PRO A 79 -1.37 2.20 -4.43
CA PRO A 79 -2.51 3.07 -4.68
C PRO A 79 -3.77 2.65 -3.92
N LEU A 80 -3.96 1.35 -3.64
CA LEU A 80 -5.09 0.85 -2.85
C LEU A 80 -4.96 1.22 -1.37
N LEU A 81 -3.75 1.19 -0.80
CA LEU A 81 -3.49 1.67 0.56
C LEU A 81 -3.76 3.18 0.67
N VAL A 82 -3.30 3.97 -0.31
CA VAL A 82 -3.62 5.41 -0.40
C VAL A 82 -5.12 5.64 -0.56
N LEU A 83 -5.80 4.82 -1.39
CA LEU A 83 -7.25 4.87 -1.55
C LEU A 83 -7.96 4.62 -0.23
N TYR A 84 -7.55 3.63 0.55
CA TYR A 84 -8.18 3.34 1.84
C TYR A 84 -8.10 4.54 2.79
N LEU A 85 -6.93 5.18 2.90
CA LEU A 85 -6.75 6.41 3.70
C LEU A 85 -7.59 7.58 3.14
N ALA A 86 -7.69 7.70 1.82
CA ALA A 86 -8.53 8.70 1.16
C ALA A 86 -10.03 8.42 1.39
N MET A 87 -10.46 7.17 1.48
CA MET A 87 -11.86 6.84 1.79
C MET A 87 -12.25 7.27 3.21
N LEU A 88 -11.31 7.22 4.16
CA LEU A 88 -11.52 7.71 5.54
C LEU A 88 -11.51 9.25 5.60
N SER A 89 -10.52 9.89 4.97
CA SER A 89 -10.33 11.36 5.02
C SER A 89 -11.15 12.14 3.99
N ARG A 90 -11.76 11.46 3.02
CA ARG A 90 -12.65 12.00 1.98
C ARG A 90 -12.11 13.28 1.28
N PRO A 91 -10.87 13.29 0.80
CA PRO A 91 -10.32 14.45 0.12
C PRO A 91 -11.01 14.68 -1.22
N GLY A 92 -10.82 15.88 -1.80
CA GLY A 92 -11.28 16.16 -3.16
C GLY A 92 -10.66 15.22 -4.20
N LYS A 93 -11.39 14.93 -5.29
CA LYS A 93 -10.96 14.00 -6.36
C LYS A 93 -9.57 14.34 -6.92
N ARG A 94 -9.27 15.63 -7.09
CA ARG A 94 -7.97 16.10 -7.58
C ARG A 94 -6.84 15.75 -6.62
N THR A 95 -7.07 15.90 -5.32
CA THR A 95 -6.10 15.52 -4.28
C THR A 95 -5.79 14.04 -4.35
N TYR A 96 -6.81 13.18 -4.37
CA TYR A 96 -6.62 11.74 -4.51
C TYR A 96 -5.83 11.37 -5.78
N ALA A 97 -6.19 11.95 -6.93
CA ALA A 97 -5.49 11.69 -8.19
C ALA A 97 -4.00 12.09 -8.12
N VAL A 98 -3.67 13.22 -7.50
CA VAL A 98 -2.26 13.65 -7.32
C VAL A 98 -1.50 12.67 -6.44
N LEU A 99 -2.10 12.15 -5.37
CA LEU A 99 -1.44 11.16 -4.51
C LEU A 99 -1.18 9.85 -5.24
N VAL A 100 -2.14 9.36 -6.01
CA VAL A 100 -1.97 8.14 -6.83
C VAL A 100 -0.89 8.34 -7.89
N VAL A 101 -0.86 9.49 -8.56
CA VAL A 101 0.20 9.78 -9.54
C VAL A 101 1.57 9.85 -8.87
N ALA A 102 1.68 10.51 -7.72
CA ALA A 102 2.94 10.55 -6.97
C ALA A 102 3.40 9.15 -6.57
N ASP A 103 2.49 8.32 -6.06
CA ASP A 103 2.74 6.92 -5.71
C ASP A 103 3.23 6.09 -6.90
N VAL A 104 2.53 6.17 -8.04
CA VAL A 104 2.95 5.47 -9.27
C VAL A 104 4.32 5.95 -9.75
N VAL A 105 4.63 7.24 -9.65
CA VAL A 105 5.97 7.77 -9.99
C VAL A 105 7.04 7.22 -9.05
N VAL A 106 6.77 7.05 -7.75
CA VAL A 106 7.72 6.41 -6.81
C VAL A 106 8.07 5.01 -7.30
N ILE A 107 7.06 4.18 -7.58
CA ILE A 107 7.30 2.79 -7.99
C ILE A 107 7.93 2.71 -9.38
N ALA A 108 7.47 3.49 -10.34
CA ALA A 108 8.03 3.53 -11.70
C ALA A 108 9.49 3.99 -11.70
N ALA A 109 9.85 4.98 -10.88
CA ALA A 109 11.23 5.40 -10.69
C ALA A 109 12.07 4.30 -10.00
N GLY A 110 11.50 3.58 -9.05
CA GLY A 110 12.14 2.40 -8.44
C GLY A 110 12.44 1.29 -9.47
N ILE A 111 11.52 1.01 -10.39
CA ILE A 111 11.74 0.09 -11.51
C ILE A 111 12.89 0.59 -12.40
N GLY A 112 12.84 1.88 -12.80
CA GLY A 112 13.90 2.49 -13.60
C GLY A 112 15.26 2.39 -12.93
N ALA A 113 15.33 2.66 -11.63
CA ALA A 113 16.57 2.54 -10.85
C ALA A 113 17.06 1.08 -10.76
N ALA A 114 16.15 0.12 -10.61
CA ALA A 114 16.51 -1.29 -10.49
C ALA A 114 17.04 -1.88 -11.80
N LEU A 115 16.47 -1.45 -12.93
CA LEU A 115 16.80 -1.98 -14.26
C LEU A 115 17.95 -1.23 -14.96
N THR A 116 18.38 -0.10 -14.41
CA THR A 116 19.46 0.70 -14.99
C THR A 116 20.79 0.40 -14.30
N PRO A 117 21.91 0.25 -15.03
CA PRO A 117 23.25 0.21 -14.44
C PRO A 117 23.62 1.49 -13.70
N ALA A 118 24.69 1.44 -12.92
CA ALA A 118 25.30 2.66 -12.38
C ALA A 118 26.17 3.34 -13.47
N PRO A 119 26.25 4.68 -13.49
CA PRO A 119 25.73 5.63 -12.50
C PRO A 119 24.28 6.10 -12.72
N GLU A 120 23.66 5.82 -13.86
CA GLU A 120 22.38 6.42 -14.26
C GLU A 120 21.21 6.04 -13.34
N LYS A 121 21.26 4.87 -12.69
CA LYS A 121 20.24 4.45 -11.71
C LYS A 121 19.99 5.47 -10.60
N TRP A 122 21.00 6.25 -10.23
CA TRP A 122 20.89 7.22 -9.15
C TRP A 122 19.97 8.40 -9.50
N ALA A 123 19.83 8.73 -10.79
CA ALA A 123 18.87 9.73 -11.24
C ALA A 123 17.44 9.23 -11.03
N PHE A 124 17.15 7.99 -11.41
CA PHE A 124 15.84 7.37 -11.16
C PHE A 124 15.55 7.24 -9.66
N TYR A 125 16.53 6.80 -8.87
CA TYR A 125 16.38 6.71 -7.41
C TYR A 125 16.05 8.09 -6.80
N ALA A 126 16.76 9.15 -7.21
CA ALA A 126 16.49 10.51 -6.75
C ALA A 126 15.08 10.99 -7.14
N VAL A 127 14.63 10.72 -8.37
CA VAL A 127 13.24 11.02 -8.80
C VAL A 127 12.22 10.30 -7.90
N GLY A 128 12.45 9.02 -7.60
CA GLY A 128 11.61 8.24 -6.69
C GLY A 128 11.57 8.84 -5.29
N CYS A 129 12.71 9.24 -4.73
CA CYS A 129 12.76 9.90 -3.42
C CYS A 129 12.01 11.25 -3.40
N VAL A 130 12.16 12.08 -4.45
CA VAL A 130 11.45 13.36 -4.55
C VAL A 130 9.93 13.14 -4.65
N ALA A 131 9.49 12.18 -5.47
CA ALA A 131 8.08 11.81 -5.56
C ALA A 131 7.55 11.27 -4.22
N TYR A 132 8.37 10.50 -3.49
CA TYR A 132 8.01 9.98 -2.17
C TYR A 132 7.86 11.11 -1.14
N VAL A 133 8.72 12.14 -1.18
CA VAL A 133 8.56 13.32 -0.31
C VAL A 133 7.24 14.06 -0.61
N ALA A 134 6.85 14.19 -1.87
CA ALA A 134 5.55 14.77 -2.24
C ALA A 134 4.38 13.91 -1.72
N LEU A 135 4.50 12.58 -1.81
CA LEU A 135 3.53 11.65 -1.26
C LEU A 135 3.44 11.74 0.27
N LEU A 136 4.58 11.83 0.96
CA LEU A 136 4.65 12.05 2.40
C LEU A 136 3.96 13.34 2.83
N TYR A 137 4.15 14.43 2.11
CA TYR A 137 3.41 15.67 2.35
C TYR A 137 1.90 15.46 2.20
N GLY A 138 1.50 14.71 1.16
CA GLY A 138 0.14 14.25 0.96
C GLY A 138 -0.44 13.54 2.18
N LEU A 139 0.26 12.52 2.67
CA LEU A 139 -0.16 11.68 3.79
C LEU A 139 -0.16 12.44 5.13
N LEU A 140 0.84 13.29 5.39
CA LEU A 140 1.06 13.93 6.68
C LEU A 140 0.37 15.30 6.84
N ARG A 141 -0.01 15.95 5.73
CA ARG A 141 -0.64 17.28 5.76
C ARG A 141 -1.95 17.31 5.01
N THR A 142 -1.96 16.81 3.78
CA THR A 142 -3.12 17.01 2.89
C THR A 142 -4.31 16.14 3.28
N LEU A 143 -4.10 14.84 3.53
CA LEU A 143 -5.18 13.94 3.98
C LEU A 143 -5.69 14.29 5.39
N PRO A 144 -4.83 14.59 6.40
CA PRO A 144 -5.31 15.06 7.70
C PRO A 144 -6.11 16.36 7.62
N ALA A 145 -5.70 17.31 6.77
CA ALA A 145 -6.48 18.53 6.57
C ALA A 145 -7.85 18.26 5.92
N ALA A 146 -7.95 17.27 5.04
CA ALA A 146 -9.22 16.84 4.44
C ALA A 146 -10.14 16.12 5.44
N LEU A 147 -9.55 15.38 6.39
CA LEU A 147 -10.29 14.74 7.48
C LEU A 147 -11.00 15.78 8.37
N GLY A 148 -10.34 16.91 8.62
CA GLY A 148 -10.89 18.04 9.38
C GLY A 148 -10.74 17.92 10.89
N GLU A 149 -10.79 19.05 11.59
CA GLU A 149 -10.60 19.11 13.05
C GLU A 149 -11.81 18.55 13.83
N ASP A 150 -13.00 18.57 13.23
CA ASP A 150 -14.25 18.08 13.82
C ASP A 150 -14.55 16.61 13.46
N ALA A 151 -13.55 15.87 12.99
CA ALA A 151 -13.73 14.47 12.61
C ALA A 151 -14.19 13.60 13.80
N ASP A 152 -15.01 12.58 13.51
CA ASP A 152 -15.42 11.61 14.53
C ASP A 152 -14.15 10.98 15.16
N PRO A 153 -14.02 10.97 16.51
CA PRO A 153 -12.80 10.50 17.17
C PRO A 153 -12.38 9.09 16.80
N ARG A 154 -13.33 8.20 16.44
CA ARG A 154 -13.01 6.84 15.98
C ARG A 154 -12.41 6.85 14.57
N VAL A 155 -12.93 7.70 13.70
CA VAL A 155 -12.39 7.86 12.34
C VAL A 155 -10.99 8.46 12.38
N ASP A 156 -10.78 9.50 13.19
CA ASP A 156 -9.46 10.10 13.35
C ASP A 156 -8.42 9.12 13.93
N ALA A 157 -8.78 8.39 14.99
CA ALA A 157 -7.88 7.40 15.59
C ALA A 157 -7.48 6.29 14.60
N THR A 158 -8.44 5.75 13.84
CA THR A 158 -8.19 4.72 12.83
C THR A 158 -7.35 5.27 11.69
N PHE A 159 -7.71 6.44 11.14
CA PHE A 159 -6.94 7.10 10.08
C PHE A 159 -5.50 7.40 10.52
N THR A 160 -5.31 7.98 11.70
CA THR A 160 -4.00 8.33 12.25
C THR A 160 -3.12 7.10 12.46
N THR A 161 -3.68 6.02 13.00
CA THR A 161 -2.96 4.73 13.16
C THR A 161 -2.49 4.19 11.82
N LEU A 162 -3.40 4.07 10.85
CA LEU A 162 -3.09 3.51 9.53
C LEU A 162 -2.12 4.39 8.73
N ARG A 163 -2.27 5.72 8.80
CA ARG A 163 -1.35 6.69 8.19
C ARG A 163 0.05 6.57 8.79
N ASN A 164 0.17 6.55 10.11
CA ASN A 164 1.47 6.47 10.79
C ASN A 164 2.18 5.16 10.47
N LEU A 165 1.44 4.04 10.48
CA LEU A 165 1.97 2.74 10.05
C LEU A 165 2.53 2.81 8.63
N THR A 166 1.75 3.39 7.70
CA THR A 166 2.14 3.56 6.29
C THR A 166 3.41 4.39 6.17
N VAL A 167 3.43 5.61 6.75
CA VAL A 167 4.56 6.55 6.65
C VAL A 167 5.85 5.96 7.22
N VAL A 168 5.78 5.32 8.39
CA VAL A 168 6.97 4.73 9.03
C VAL A 168 7.52 3.62 8.15
N LEU A 169 6.69 2.67 7.73
CA LEU A 169 7.16 1.52 6.96
C LEU A 169 7.62 1.91 5.56
N TRP A 170 6.88 2.77 4.86
CA TRP A 170 7.22 3.20 3.51
C TRP A 170 8.55 3.95 3.45
N THR A 171 8.92 4.64 4.54
CA THR A 171 10.21 5.34 4.64
C THR A 171 11.38 4.36 4.71
N LEU A 172 11.15 3.12 5.15
CA LEU A 172 12.18 2.08 5.20
C LEU A 172 12.47 1.47 3.83
N TYR A 173 11.50 1.41 2.91
CA TYR A 173 11.72 0.82 1.57
C TYR A 173 12.85 1.46 0.76
N PRO A 174 12.94 2.80 0.60
CA PRO A 174 14.07 3.40 -0.12
C PRO A 174 15.41 3.15 0.59
N VAL A 175 15.42 3.06 1.93
CA VAL A 175 16.64 2.70 2.68
C VAL A 175 17.05 1.25 2.39
N VAL A 176 16.11 0.32 2.42
CA VAL A 176 16.38 -1.09 2.09
C VAL A 176 16.83 -1.22 0.65
N TRP A 177 16.18 -0.54 -0.30
CA TRP A 177 16.57 -0.53 -1.70
C TRP A 177 17.99 0.01 -1.89
N LEU A 178 18.35 1.09 -1.18
CA LEU A 178 19.69 1.66 -1.23
C LEU A 178 20.73 0.66 -0.74
N LEU A 179 20.47 -0.05 0.35
CA LEU A 179 21.40 -1.02 0.94
C LEU A 179 21.42 -2.37 0.21
N ALA A 180 20.38 -2.70 -0.56
CA ALA A 180 20.26 -3.94 -1.32
C ALA A 180 21.33 -4.07 -2.43
N PRO A 181 21.55 -5.28 -2.99
CA PRO A 181 22.36 -5.50 -4.19
C PRO A 181 22.02 -4.58 -5.36
N THR A 182 20.74 -4.20 -5.50
CA THR A 182 20.29 -3.24 -6.52
C THR A 182 20.91 -1.84 -6.34
N GLY A 183 21.15 -1.42 -5.10
CA GLY A 183 21.75 -0.14 -4.72
C GLY A 183 23.26 -0.22 -4.54
N ILE A 184 23.74 -0.10 -3.30
CA ILE A 184 25.17 -0.15 -2.95
C ILE A 184 25.66 -1.55 -2.52
N GLY A 185 24.77 -2.54 -2.40
CA GLY A 185 25.14 -3.94 -2.17
C GLY A 185 25.69 -4.28 -0.79
N VAL A 186 25.21 -3.59 0.26
CA VAL A 186 25.56 -3.91 1.66
C VAL A 186 24.80 -5.14 2.17
N LEU A 187 23.55 -5.32 1.75
CA LEU A 187 22.74 -6.49 2.11
C LEU A 187 23.02 -7.66 1.19
N GLN A 188 22.97 -8.86 1.77
CA GLN A 188 22.89 -10.10 1.00
C GLN A 188 21.47 -10.26 0.40
N PRO A 189 21.31 -10.91 -0.77
CA PRO A 189 20.01 -11.09 -1.41
C PRO A 189 18.96 -11.76 -0.51
N GLU A 190 19.36 -12.74 0.30
CA GLU A 190 18.47 -13.41 1.26
C GLU A 190 17.98 -12.43 2.32
N MET A 191 18.85 -11.52 2.77
CA MET A 191 18.53 -10.54 3.80
C MET A 191 17.61 -9.45 3.28
N GLU A 192 17.81 -9.00 2.04
CA GLU A 192 16.84 -8.15 1.33
C GLU A 192 15.47 -8.84 1.27
N ALA A 193 15.42 -10.11 0.84
CA ALA A 193 14.15 -10.84 0.73
C ALA A 193 13.41 -10.93 2.08
N ILE A 194 14.11 -11.25 3.17
CA ILE A 194 13.53 -11.30 4.52
C ILE A 194 12.95 -9.93 4.92
N VAL A 195 13.76 -8.88 4.79
CA VAL A 195 13.36 -7.53 5.23
C VAL A 195 12.16 -7.05 4.42
N VAL A 196 12.17 -7.24 3.11
CA VAL A 196 11.04 -6.78 2.28
C VAL A 196 9.79 -7.61 2.54
N VAL A 197 9.88 -8.93 2.72
CA VAL A 197 8.75 -9.78 3.16
C VAL A 197 8.17 -9.29 4.48
N TYR A 198 9.03 -8.98 5.44
CA TYR A 198 8.60 -8.46 6.74
C TYR A 198 7.90 -7.10 6.62
N LEU A 199 8.48 -6.17 5.86
CA LEU A 199 7.89 -4.85 5.63
C LEU A 199 6.53 -4.96 4.91
N ASP A 200 6.44 -5.80 3.87
CA ASP A 200 5.19 -6.01 3.14
C ASP A 200 4.14 -6.65 4.05
N PHE A 201 4.51 -7.64 4.86
CA PHE A 201 3.59 -8.29 5.80
C PHE A 201 2.97 -7.27 6.76
N ILE A 202 3.78 -6.40 7.37
CA ILE A 202 3.23 -5.41 8.32
C ILE A 202 2.46 -4.31 7.59
N SER A 203 2.99 -3.79 6.48
CA SER A 203 2.34 -2.68 5.74
C SER A 203 1.05 -3.09 5.05
N LYS A 204 0.83 -4.39 4.81
CA LYS A 204 -0.39 -4.93 4.20
C LYS A 204 -1.25 -5.68 5.20
N VAL A 205 -0.77 -6.79 5.76
CA VAL A 205 -1.54 -7.61 6.73
C VAL A 205 -1.74 -6.87 8.04
N GLY A 206 -0.70 -6.19 8.56
CA GLY A 206 -0.83 -5.35 9.74
C GLY A 206 -1.81 -4.19 9.52
N PHE A 207 -1.72 -3.51 8.38
CA PHE A 207 -2.69 -2.49 7.98
C PHE A 207 -4.13 -3.03 7.95
N VAL A 208 -4.34 -4.18 7.30
CA VAL A 208 -5.65 -4.85 7.25
C VAL A 208 -6.15 -5.19 8.67
N ALA A 209 -5.29 -5.73 9.53
CA ALA A 209 -5.67 -6.06 10.89
C ALA A 209 -6.13 -4.81 11.68
N PHE A 210 -5.40 -3.70 11.60
CA PHE A 210 -5.80 -2.45 12.25
C PHE A 210 -7.07 -1.86 11.63
N ALA A 211 -7.25 -1.97 10.32
CA ALA A 211 -8.44 -1.51 9.61
C ALA A 211 -9.69 -2.30 10.03
N VAL A 212 -9.58 -3.62 10.16
CA VAL A 212 -10.67 -4.50 10.64
C VAL A 212 -10.98 -4.24 12.12
N LEU A 213 -9.96 -4.03 12.96
CA LEU A 213 -10.16 -3.67 14.37
C LEU A 213 -10.85 -2.30 14.54
N GLY A 214 -10.58 -1.36 13.62
CA GLY A 214 -11.20 -0.04 13.57
C GLY A 214 -12.46 0.02 12.69
N ALA A 215 -13.14 -1.10 12.44
CA ALA A 215 -14.27 -1.13 11.51
C ALA A 215 -15.50 -0.32 11.97
N ASP A 216 -15.59 0.03 13.25
CA ASP A 216 -16.56 0.99 13.76
C ASP A 216 -16.39 2.39 13.14
N ALA A 217 -15.15 2.80 12.83
CA ALA A 217 -14.89 4.02 12.08
C ALA A 217 -15.52 3.99 10.68
N ILE A 218 -15.50 2.83 10.02
CA ILE A 218 -16.07 2.66 8.68
C ILE A 218 -17.58 2.89 8.73
N ASP A 219 -18.28 2.34 9.73
CA ASP A 219 -19.72 2.57 9.91
C ASP A 219 -20.04 4.05 10.09
N ARG A 220 -19.21 4.79 10.83
CA ARG A 220 -19.40 6.24 11.04
C ARG A 220 -19.27 6.99 9.72
N VAL A 221 -18.29 6.65 8.89
CA VAL A 221 -18.09 7.26 7.57
C VAL A 221 -19.24 6.94 6.62
N VAL A 222 -19.69 5.68 6.59
CA VAL A 222 -20.82 5.24 5.76
C VAL A 222 -22.09 5.95 6.18
N GLY A 223 -22.44 5.93 7.47
CA GLY A 223 -23.64 6.59 7.99
C GLY A 223 -23.62 8.12 7.87
N ALA A 224 -22.45 8.77 7.87
CA ALA A 224 -22.33 10.19 7.54
C ALA A 224 -22.60 10.47 6.06
N THR A 225 -22.18 9.57 5.16
CA THR A 225 -22.42 9.68 3.72
C THR A 225 -23.89 9.50 3.38
N GLU A 226 -24.56 8.53 3.99
CA GLU A 226 -25.98 8.28 3.80
C GLU A 226 -26.84 9.45 4.28
N ARG A 227 -26.50 10.06 5.43
CA ARG A 227 -27.20 11.25 5.95
C ARG A 227 -27.03 12.50 5.07
N ALA A 228 -25.94 12.59 4.32
CA ALA A 228 -25.68 13.69 3.40
C ALA A 228 -26.27 13.50 2.00
N ALA A 229 -26.80 12.31 1.70
CA ALA A 229 -27.43 12.04 0.41
C ALA A 229 -28.79 12.77 0.31
N PRO A 230 -29.11 13.41 -0.83
CA PRO A 230 -30.41 14.05 -1.02
C PRO A 230 -31.53 13.01 -0.93
N ALA A 231 -32.67 13.40 -0.32
CA ALA A 231 -33.84 12.54 -0.23
C ALA A 231 -34.29 12.11 -1.64
N PRO A 232 -34.75 10.85 -1.83
CA PRO A 232 -35.28 10.44 -3.11
C PRO A 232 -36.45 11.34 -3.48
N THR A 233 -36.42 11.92 -4.68
CA THR A 233 -37.56 12.61 -5.26
C THR A 233 -38.66 11.58 -5.46
N THR A 234 -39.66 11.59 -4.59
CA THR A 234 -40.93 10.93 -4.87
C THR A 234 -41.59 11.74 -5.98
N ASP A 235 -41.38 11.33 -7.23
CA ASP A 235 -42.30 11.67 -8.31
C ASP A 235 -43.60 10.92 -7.99
N ASP A 236 -44.53 11.61 -7.33
CA ASP A 236 -45.92 11.19 -7.23
C ASP A 236 -46.55 11.40 -8.62
N ASP A 237 -46.84 10.29 -9.31
CA ASP A 237 -47.72 10.21 -10.48
C ASP A 237 -49.20 10.32 -10.07
#